data_AF-A0A370GKI3-F1
#
_entry.id   AF-A0A370GKI3-F1
#
_cell.length_a   1.000
_cell.length_b   1.000
_cell.length_c   1.000
_cell.angle_alpha   90.00
_cell.angle_beta   90.00
_cell.angle_gamma   90.00
#
_symmetry.space_group_name_H-M   'P 1'
#
loop_
_entity.id
_entity.type
_entity.pdbx_description
1 polymer ?
#
loop_
_entity_poly.entity_id
_entity_poly.type
_entity_poly.pdbx_seq_one_letter_code
_entity_poly.pdbx_strand_id
1 'polypeptide(L)'
;MGVPVSVQSDDMDHVWVETGRARANLVPAAARTVEPSAVPLMNIANILTVARILIVPLFLLALFAAGGHETGWRIVAAALFGVAAITDRIDGQLARKYGLVTDFGKLADPIADKALIGSALIGLSMLGDLAWWITLVICAREIGVTLLRLAVVRRGVIPAGRGGKLKTLVQSLAIAVMVLPLSGMFETAGLLLMYVAVALTVITGLDYVVQAARLRFGPGS
;
A
#
# COMPACT_ATOMS: atom_id res chain seq x y z
N MET A 1 -86.38 -23.09 -39.03
CA MET A 1 -86.38 -21.65 -39.32
C MET A 1 -85.96 -20.94 -38.04
N GLY A 2 -84.78 -20.30 -38.02
CA GLY A 2 -84.23 -19.40 -36.97
C GLY A 2 -83.67 -20.06 -35.70
N VAL A 3 -82.53 -19.70 -35.10
CA VAL A 3 -81.41 -18.75 -35.31
C VAL A 3 -80.26 -19.29 -34.41
N PRO A 4 -78.96 -19.22 -34.76
CA PRO A 4 -77.89 -19.53 -33.81
C PRO A 4 -77.58 -18.30 -32.94
N VAL A 5 -77.57 -18.48 -31.61
CA VAL A 5 -77.15 -17.45 -30.64
C VAL A 5 -75.63 -17.40 -30.62
N SER A 6 -75.04 -16.28 -31.01
CA SER A 6 -73.61 -16.01 -30.87
C SER A 6 -73.28 -15.72 -29.41
N VAL A 7 -72.49 -16.61 -28.78
CA VAL A 7 -71.84 -16.34 -27.49
C VAL A 7 -70.72 -15.34 -27.75
N GLN A 8 -70.85 -14.18 -27.11
CA GLN A 8 -70.01 -13.01 -27.27
C GLN A 8 -68.65 -13.25 -26.62
N SER A 9 -67.57 -13.00 -27.36
CA SER A 9 -66.17 -13.28 -26.96
C SER A 9 -65.58 -12.28 -25.95
N ASP A 10 -66.34 -11.29 -25.51
CA ASP A 10 -65.85 -10.18 -24.66
C ASP A 10 -65.68 -10.55 -23.17
N ASP A 11 -66.22 -11.67 -22.71
CA ASP A 11 -66.25 -11.99 -21.27
C ASP A 11 -65.02 -12.79 -20.77
N MET A 12 -64.15 -13.23 -21.69
CA MET A 12 -62.96 -14.01 -21.36
C MET A 12 -61.72 -13.16 -21.07
N ASP A 13 -61.69 -11.90 -21.51
CA ASP A 13 -60.51 -11.04 -21.39
C ASP A 13 -60.41 -10.35 -20.03
N HIS A 14 -61.53 -10.22 -19.31
CA HIS A 14 -61.56 -9.59 -17.99
C HIS A 14 -61.03 -10.50 -16.87
N VAL A 15 -61.22 -11.82 -16.99
CA VAL A 15 -60.80 -12.81 -15.98
C VAL A 15 -59.26 -12.96 -15.93
N TRP A 16 -58.58 -12.88 -17.09
CA TRP A 16 -57.12 -12.98 -17.16
C TRP A 16 -56.41 -11.74 -16.61
N VAL A 17 -57.04 -10.56 -16.67
CA VAL A 17 -56.46 -9.30 -16.19
C VAL A 17 -56.51 -9.17 -14.66
N GLU A 18 -57.57 -9.66 -14.01
CA GLU A 18 -57.65 -9.64 -12.53
C GLU A 18 -56.71 -10.67 -11.88
N THR A 19 -56.58 -11.86 -12.48
CA THR A 19 -55.71 -12.92 -11.96
C THR A 19 -54.22 -12.54 -12.05
N GLY A 20 -53.85 -11.69 -13.01
CA GLY A 20 -52.48 -11.15 -13.16
C GLY A 20 -52.13 -10.04 -12.16
N ARG A 21 -53.11 -9.30 -11.64
CA ARG A 21 -52.87 -8.20 -10.67
C ARG A 21 -52.73 -8.69 -9.24
N ALA A 22 -53.40 -9.77 -8.86
CA ALA A 22 -53.33 -10.32 -7.50
C ALA A 22 -51.96 -10.94 -7.14
N ARG A 23 -51.12 -11.28 -8.14
CA ARG A 23 -49.77 -11.84 -7.93
C ARG A 23 -48.64 -10.80 -7.92
N ALA A 24 -48.93 -9.54 -8.25
CA ALA A 24 -47.92 -8.49 -8.32
C ALA A 24 -47.46 -7.96 -6.95
N ASN A 25 -48.20 -8.27 -5.87
CA ASN A 25 -47.90 -7.81 -4.51
C ASN A 25 -47.16 -8.82 -3.62
N LEU A 26 -46.56 -9.85 -4.21
CA LEU A 26 -45.70 -10.82 -3.51
C LEU A 26 -44.22 -10.63 -3.83
N VAL A 27 -43.81 -9.41 -4.23
CA VAL A 27 -42.38 -9.06 -4.17
C VAL A 27 -42.06 -8.84 -2.70
N PRO A 28 -41.26 -9.71 -2.05
CA PRO A 28 -40.89 -9.52 -0.66
C PRO A 28 -40.24 -8.15 -0.52
N ALA A 29 -40.71 -7.35 0.41
CA ALA A 29 -40.10 -6.09 0.76
C ALA A 29 -38.61 -6.31 1.04
N ALA A 30 -37.79 -5.75 0.16
CA ALA A 30 -36.37 -5.52 0.34
C ALA A 30 -35.50 -6.78 0.51
N ALA A 31 -35.05 -7.31 -0.63
CA ALA A 31 -33.61 -7.47 -0.77
C ALA A 31 -33.00 -6.07 -0.64
N ARG A 32 -32.78 -5.60 0.60
CA ARG A 32 -31.84 -4.49 0.79
C ARG A 32 -30.55 -5.05 0.25
N THR A 33 -30.13 -4.58 -0.92
CA THR A 33 -28.71 -4.59 -1.24
C THR A 33 -28.08 -3.91 -0.03
N VAL A 34 -27.46 -4.69 0.84
CA VAL A 34 -26.63 -4.14 1.89
C VAL A 34 -25.52 -3.46 1.10
N GLU A 35 -25.73 -2.19 0.78
CA GLU A 35 -24.70 -1.27 0.31
C GLU A 35 -23.50 -1.57 1.22
N PRO A 36 -22.35 -2.03 0.67
CA PRO A 36 -21.20 -2.34 1.50
C PRO A 36 -20.95 -1.15 2.41
N SER A 37 -21.02 -1.34 3.73
CA SER A 37 -20.91 -0.21 4.66
C SER A 37 -19.57 0.47 4.36
N ALA A 38 -19.62 1.70 3.84
CA ALA A 38 -18.42 2.43 3.48
C ALA A 38 -17.54 2.54 4.73
N VAL A 39 -16.31 2.03 4.66
CA VAL A 39 -15.37 2.10 5.78
C VAL A 39 -15.12 3.59 6.06
N PRO A 40 -15.35 4.08 7.29
CA PRO A 40 -15.20 5.50 7.59
C PRO A 40 -13.75 5.95 7.38
N LEU A 41 -13.58 7.15 6.85
CA LEU A 41 -12.26 7.78 6.66
C LEU A 41 -11.51 7.96 7.98
N MET A 42 -12.23 8.22 9.08
CA MET A 42 -11.65 8.32 10.40
C MET A 42 -11.66 6.95 11.09
N ASN A 43 -10.71 6.11 10.70
CA ASN A 43 -10.47 4.82 11.35
C ASN A 43 -9.02 4.74 11.81
N ILE A 44 -8.73 3.73 12.65
CA ILE A 44 -7.42 3.56 13.28
C ILE A 44 -6.27 3.47 12.26
N ALA A 45 -6.47 2.82 11.10
CA ALA A 45 -5.44 2.69 10.09
C ALA A 45 -5.07 4.05 9.47
N ASN A 46 -6.07 4.86 9.12
CA ASN A 46 -5.82 6.18 8.54
C ASN A 46 -5.19 7.16 9.54
N ILE A 47 -5.59 7.12 10.81
CA ILE A 47 -4.97 7.93 11.87
C ILE A 47 -3.47 7.61 11.97
N LEU A 48 -3.12 6.34 11.91
CA LEU A 48 -1.73 5.91 12.03
C LEU A 48 -0.90 6.24 10.77
N THR A 49 -1.51 6.19 9.58
CA THR A 49 -0.87 6.71 8.36
C THR A 49 -0.58 8.20 8.46
N VAL A 50 -1.54 9.01 8.95
CA VAL A 50 -1.33 10.47 9.15
C VAL A 50 -0.27 10.72 10.21
N ALA A 51 -0.32 10.00 11.34
CA ALA A 51 0.70 10.09 12.37
C ALA A 51 2.10 9.79 11.82
N ARG A 52 2.25 8.79 10.94
CA ARG A 52 3.51 8.47 10.28
C ARG A 52 4.04 9.62 9.43
N ILE A 53 3.17 10.24 8.64
CA ILE A 53 3.53 11.40 7.81
C ILE A 53 4.05 12.54 8.70
N LEU A 54 3.46 12.75 9.89
CA LEU A 54 3.92 13.74 10.85
C LEU A 54 5.21 13.32 11.59
N ILE A 55 5.46 12.03 11.79
CA ILE A 55 6.69 11.54 12.40
C ILE A 55 7.90 11.77 11.49
N VAL A 56 7.77 11.71 10.16
CA VAL A 56 8.90 11.93 9.22
C VAL A 56 9.64 13.25 9.46
N PRO A 57 8.98 14.44 9.51
CA PRO A 57 9.68 15.69 9.79
C PRO A 57 10.25 15.73 11.22
N LEU A 58 9.57 15.14 12.21
CA LEU A 58 10.11 15.05 13.58
C LEU A 58 11.38 14.20 13.63
N PHE A 59 11.40 13.09 12.89
CA PHE A 59 12.56 12.24 12.72
C PHE A 59 13.72 13.02 12.11
N LEU A 60 13.49 13.78 11.04
CA LEU A 60 14.54 14.61 10.43
C LEU A 60 15.04 15.70 11.37
N LEU A 61 14.15 16.38 12.09
CA LEU A 61 14.54 17.38 13.09
C LEU A 61 15.42 16.77 14.17
N ALA A 62 15.07 15.60 14.69
CA ALA A 62 15.90 14.87 15.65
C ALA A 62 17.23 14.41 15.01
N LEU A 63 17.21 13.90 13.79
CA LEU A 63 18.39 13.40 13.09
C LEU A 63 19.43 14.50 12.87
N PHE A 64 19.00 15.73 12.55
CA PHE A 64 19.89 16.86 12.31
C PHE A 64 20.14 17.74 13.55
N ALA A 65 19.48 17.48 14.67
CA ALA A 65 19.66 18.25 15.89
C ALA A 65 21.11 18.17 16.40
N ALA A 66 21.61 19.29 16.91
CA ALA A 66 22.98 19.42 17.43
C ALA A 66 24.09 18.92 16.47
N GLY A 67 23.94 19.21 15.16
CA GLY A 67 24.91 18.75 14.15
C GLY A 67 24.75 17.26 13.79
N GLY A 68 23.72 16.61 14.31
CA GLY A 68 23.30 15.27 13.97
C GLY A 68 24.19 14.16 14.49
N HIS A 69 25.09 14.40 15.43
CA HIS A 69 25.98 13.35 15.98
C HIS A 69 25.89 13.24 17.51
N GLU A 70 25.02 14.05 18.14
CA GLU A 70 24.77 13.95 19.56
C GLU A 70 23.98 12.69 19.90
N THR A 71 24.49 11.91 20.86
CA THR A 71 23.92 10.62 21.28
C THR A 71 22.43 10.71 21.63
N GLY A 72 22.03 11.74 22.38
CA GLY A 72 20.63 11.90 22.80
C GLY A 72 19.68 12.04 21.62
N TRP A 73 20.00 12.92 20.68
CA TRP A 73 19.19 13.15 19.48
C TRP A 73 19.19 11.97 18.52
N ARG A 74 20.32 11.25 18.38
CA ARG A 74 20.40 10.01 17.61
C ARG A 74 19.48 8.92 18.17
N ILE A 75 19.40 8.78 19.50
CA ILE A 75 18.46 7.86 20.15
C ILE A 75 17.00 8.27 19.87
N VAL A 76 16.69 9.57 19.97
CA VAL A 76 15.34 10.08 19.65
C VAL A 76 14.99 9.82 18.18
N ALA A 77 15.90 10.10 17.25
CA ALA A 77 15.72 9.83 15.83
C ALA A 77 15.50 8.32 15.57
N ALA A 78 16.30 7.45 16.18
CA ALA A 78 16.14 6.00 16.07
C ALA A 78 14.78 5.53 16.62
N ALA A 79 14.34 6.08 17.75
CA ALA A 79 13.03 5.78 18.33
C ALA A 79 11.88 6.22 17.42
N LEU A 80 11.93 7.43 16.88
CA LEU A 80 10.93 7.95 15.95
C LEU A 80 10.87 7.10 14.67
N PHE A 81 12.02 6.76 14.09
CA PHE A 81 12.11 5.87 12.93
C PHE A 81 11.53 4.49 13.24
N GLY A 82 11.93 3.89 14.37
CA GLY A 82 11.47 2.58 14.81
C GLY A 82 9.96 2.53 15.02
N VAL A 83 9.39 3.51 15.73
CA VAL A 83 7.94 3.63 15.94
C VAL A 83 7.24 3.73 14.59
N ALA A 84 7.65 4.65 13.71
CA ALA A 84 7.04 4.84 12.41
C ALA A 84 7.06 3.57 11.53
N ALA A 85 8.19 2.85 11.52
CA ALA A 85 8.37 1.63 10.73
C ALA A 85 7.60 0.41 11.31
N ILE A 86 7.53 0.27 12.64
CA ILE A 86 6.80 -0.82 13.29
C ILE A 86 5.29 -0.61 13.13
N THR A 87 4.81 0.60 13.39
CA THR A 87 3.41 0.99 13.28
C THR A 87 2.90 0.70 11.85
N ASP A 88 3.63 1.08 10.80
CA ASP A 88 3.30 0.73 9.40
C ASP A 88 2.97 -0.76 9.20
N ARG A 89 3.84 -1.62 9.70
CA ARG A 89 3.73 -3.06 9.46
C ARG A 89 2.54 -3.66 10.21
N ILE A 90 2.31 -3.21 11.44
CA ILE A 90 1.20 -3.67 12.28
C ILE A 90 -0.13 -3.18 11.70
N ASP A 91 -0.22 -1.90 11.34
CA ASP A 91 -1.49 -1.29 10.90
C ASP A 91 -1.90 -1.78 9.53
N GLY A 92 -0.94 -1.98 8.63
CA GLY A 92 -1.23 -2.59 7.34
C GLY A 92 -1.79 -4.01 7.50
N GLN A 93 -1.30 -4.77 8.50
CA GLN A 93 -1.86 -6.10 8.81
C GLN A 93 -3.26 -6.00 9.43
N LEU A 94 -3.44 -5.07 10.37
CA LEU A 94 -4.71 -4.82 11.05
C LEU A 94 -5.79 -4.38 10.05
N ALA A 95 -5.49 -3.42 9.20
CA ALA A 95 -6.41 -2.91 8.18
C ALA A 95 -6.87 -4.01 7.23
N ARG A 96 -5.96 -4.88 6.79
CA ARG A 96 -6.29 -6.03 5.94
C ARG A 96 -7.12 -7.09 6.68
N LYS A 97 -6.81 -7.36 7.94
CA LYS A 97 -7.51 -8.37 8.75
C LYS A 97 -8.93 -7.97 9.10
N TYR A 98 -9.15 -6.69 9.41
CA TYR A 98 -10.44 -6.16 9.85
C TYR A 98 -11.22 -5.41 8.76
N GLY A 99 -10.76 -5.44 7.51
CA GLY A 99 -11.44 -4.78 6.40
C GLY A 99 -11.47 -3.26 6.49
N LEU A 100 -10.53 -2.64 7.21
CA LEU A 100 -10.47 -1.19 7.42
C LEU A 100 -9.70 -0.44 6.30
N VAL A 101 -9.65 -1.03 5.10
CA VAL A 101 -8.90 -0.47 3.98
C VAL A 101 -9.73 0.62 3.31
N THR A 102 -9.23 1.86 3.33
CA THR A 102 -9.87 3.01 2.66
C THR A 102 -9.09 3.44 1.43
N ASP A 103 -9.73 4.18 0.51
CA ASP A 103 -9.06 4.72 -0.67
C ASP A 103 -7.99 5.77 -0.34
N PHE A 104 -8.22 6.55 0.72
CA PHE A 104 -7.20 7.46 1.25
C PHE A 104 -5.96 6.69 1.71
N GLY A 105 -6.12 5.65 2.54
CA GLY A 105 -5.00 4.83 3.02
C GLY A 105 -4.23 4.17 1.88
N LYS A 106 -4.92 3.64 0.86
CA LYS A 106 -4.28 3.05 -0.34
C LYS A 106 -3.35 4.04 -1.06
N LEU A 107 -3.66 5.33 -1.05
CA LEU A 107 -2.85 6.38 -1.67
C LEU A 107 -1.77 6.91 -0.72
N ALA A 108 -2.10 7.11 0.55
CA ALA A 108 -1.21 7.71 1.54
C ALA A 108 -0.11 6.75 2.03
N ASP A 109 -0.41 5.46 2.19
CA ASP A 109 0.56 4.47 2.70
C ASP A 109 1.83 4.39 1.84
N PRO A 110 1.77 4.27 0.49
CA PRO A 110 2.97 4.24 -0.34
C PRO A 110 3.79 5.53 -0.32
N ILE A 111 3.17 6.66 0.03
CA ILE A 111 3.84 7.96 0.15
C ILE A 111 4.56 8.02 1.50
N ALA A 112 3.88 7.68 2.59
CA ALA A 112 4.45 7.69 3.93
C ALA A 112 5.64 6.72 4.07
N ASP A 113 5.52 5.50 3.53
CA ASP A 113 6.58 4.49 3.54
C ASP A 113 7.84 4.99 2.80
N LYS A 114 7.68 5.52 1.58
CA LYS A 114 8.79 6.08 0.81
C LYS A 114 9.38 7.34 1.43
N ALA A 115 8.56 8.17 2.07
CA ALA A 115 9.01 9.39 2.74
C ALA A 115 9.90 9.04 3.93
N LEU A 116 9.49 8.10 4.79
CA LEU A 116 10.30 7.69 5.95
C LEU A 116 11.65 7.09 5.52
N ILE A 117 11.62 6.09 4.64
CA ILE A 117 12.85 5.42 4.20
C ILE A 117 13.75 6.35 3.38
N GLY A 118 13.16 7.11 2.44
CA GLY A 118 13.90 8.07 1.61
C GLY A 118 14.53 9.19 2.42
N SER A 119 13.78 9.76 3.36
CA SER A 119 14.29 10.81 4.25
C SER A 119 15.44 10.32 5.13
N ALA A 120 15.38 9.09 5.63
CA ALA A 120 16.46 8.51 6.42
C ALA A 120 17.74 8.27 5.61
N LEU A 121 17.63 7.73 4.40
CA LEU A 121 18.79 7.54 3.52
C LEU A 121 19.44 8.86 3.12
N ILE A 122 18.62 9.84 2.70
CA ILE A 122 19.10 11.18 2.36
C ILE A 122 19.74 11.85 3.59
N GLY A 123 19.08 11.76 4.75
CA GLY A 123 19.58 12.34 6.00
C GLY A 123 20.94 11.76 6.42
N LEU A 124 21.08 10.43 6.41
CA LEU A 124 22.35 9.75 6.69
C LEU A 124 23.44 10.14 5.68
N SER A 125 23.10 10.29 4.40
CA SER A 125 24.07 10.76 3.39
C SER A 125 24.47 12.23 3.58
N MET A 126 23.55 13.09 4.01
CA MET A 126 23.85 14.49 4.32
C MET A 126 24.75 14.63 5.54
N LEU A 127 24.60 13.75 6.54
CA LEU A 127 25.46 13.72 7.73
C LEU A 127 26.83 13.07 7.47
N GLY A 128 27.02 12.41 6.33
CA GLY A 128 28.27 11.74 5.97
C GLY A 128 28.36 10.27 6.40
N ASP A 129 27.32 9.74 7.06
CA ASP A 129 27.27 8.36 7.55
C ASP A 129 27.04 7.33 6.44
N LEU A 130 26.52 7.78 5.29
CA LEU A 130 26.16 6.92 4.17
C LEU A 130 26.62 7.49 2.83
N ALA A 131 27.39 6.72 2.07
CA ALA A 131 27.85 7.16 0.75
C ALA A 131 26.68 7.45 -0.20
N TRP A 132 26.69 8.62 -0.85
CA TRP A 132 25.59 9.10 -1.71
C TRP A 132 25.19 8.14 -2.82
N TRP A 133 26.13 7.37 -3.38
CA TRP A 133 25.80 6.41 -4.43
C TRP A 133 24.85 5.31 -3.94
N ILE A 134 24.92 4.92 -2.65
CA ILE A 134 24.00 3.93 -2.05
C ILE A 134 22.59 4.51 -2.03
N THR A 135 22.44 5.72 -1.51
CA THR A 135 21.17 6.44 -1.46
C THR A 135 20.58 6.60 -2.86
N LEU A 136 21.37 7.03 -3.84
CA LEU A 136 20.93 7.21 -5.22
C LEU A 136 20.47 5.90 -5.85
N VAL A 137 21.21 4.79 -5.67
CA VAL A 137 20.81 3.47 -6.20
C VAL A 137 19.47 3.03 -5.61
N ILE A 138 19.31 3.15 -4.28
CA ILE A 138 18.08 2.72 -3.61
C ILE A 138 16.89 3.59 -4.03
N CYS A 139 17.03 4.92 -3.99
CA CYS A 139 15.98 5.87 -4.37
C CYS A 139 15.58 5.71 -5.85
N ALA A 140 16.56 5.59 -6.75
CA ALA A 140 16.30 5.38 -8.18
C ALA A 140 15.52 4.09 -8.42
N ARG A 141 15.85 3.00 -7.72
CA ARG A 141 15.10 1.74 -7.81
C ARG A 141 13.67 1.89 -7.28
N GLU A 142 13.47 2.54 -6.13
CA GLU A 142 12.14 2.72 -5.54
C GLU A 142 11.20 3.50 -6.46
N ILE A 143 11.71 4.57 -7.08
CA ILE A 143 10.96 5.37 -8.07
C ILE A 143 10.75 4.57 -9.36
N GLY A 144 11.81 3.95 -9.88
CA GLY A 144 11.79 3.21 -11.13
C GLY A 144 10.81 2.04 -11.14
N VAL A 145 10.80 1.21 -10.08
CA VAL A 145 9.83 0.11 -9.92
C VAL A 145 8.40 0.65 -9.81
N THR A 146 8.21 1.78 -9.12
CA THR A 146 6.89 2.41 -8.99
C THR A 146 6.37 2.89 -10.35
N LEU A 147 7.19 3.63 -11.11
CA LEU A 147 6.82 4.12 -12.44
C LEU A 147 6.56 2.97 -13.43
N LEU A 148 7.42 1.95 -13.40
CA LEU A 148 7.26 0.78 -14.27
C LEU A 148 5.97 0.03 -13.96
N ARG A 149 5.61 -0.13 -12.68
CA ARG A 149 4.33 -0.72 -12.27
C ARG A 149 3.15 0.03 -12.85
N LEU A 150 3.18 1.37 -12.78
CA LEU A 150 2.12 2.22 -13.32
C LEU A 150 2.05 2.12 -14.85
N ALA A 151 3.19 2.03 -15.53
CA ALA A 151 3.26 1.92 -16.99
C ALA A 151 2.68 0.61 -17.53
N VAL A 152 2.79 -0.50 -16.78
CA VAL A 152 2.33 -1.83 -17.21
C VAL A 152 0.97 -2.23 -16.65
N VAL A 153 0.37 -1.44 -15.76
CA VAL A 153 -0.88 -1.80 -15.05
C VAL A 153 -2.04 -2.16 -16.01
N ARG A 154 -2.09 -1.53 -17.18
CA ARG A 154 -3.12 -1.80 -18.20
C ARG A 154 -2.91 -3.12 -18.98
N ARG A 155 -1.73 -3.73 -18.87
CA ARG A 155 -1.33 -4.94 -19.63
C ARG A 155 -1.31 -6.20 -18.77
N GLY A 156 -1.34 -6.04 -17.45
CA GLY A 156 -1.30 -7.15 -16.52
C GLY A 156 -0.72 -6.73 -15.18
N VAL A 157 -0.99 -7.53 -14.15
CA VAL A 157 -0.49 -7.29 -12.80
C VAL A 157 0.79 -8.09 -12.59
N ILE A 158 1.91 -7.41 -12.31
CA ILE A 158 3.15 -8.09 -11.91
C ILE A 158 3.04 -8.50 -10.43
N PRO A 159 3.08 -9.81 -10.12
CA PRO A 159 3.02 -10.28 -8.74
C PRO A 159 4.25 -9.81 -7.94
N ALA A 160 4.05 -9.50 -6.66
CA ALA A 160 5.14 -9.12 -5.79
C ALA A 160 6.00 -10.34 -5.42
N GLY A 161 7.27 -10.34 -5.84
CA GLY A 161 8.22 -11.40 -5.48
C GLY A 161 8.59 -11.43 -4.00
N ARG A 162 8.90 -12.61 -3.45
CA ARG A 162 9.31 -12.82 -2.06
C ARG A 162 10.54 -11.97 -1.66
N GLY A 163 11.45 -11.74 -2.61
CA GLY A 163 12.66 -10.93 -2.38
C GLY A 163 12.37 -9.49 -1.94
N GLY A 164 11.24 -8.92 -2.35
CA GLY A 164 10.85 -7.57 -1.92
C GLY A 164 10.60 -7.45 -0.42
N LYS A 165 10.07 -8.50 0.23
CA LYS A 165 9.83 -8.52 1.67
C LYS A 165 11.13 -8.59 2.48
N LEU A 166 12.11 -9.36 1.99
CA LEU A 166 13.41 -9.46 2.66
C LEU A 166 14.17 -8.14 2.52
N LYS A 167 14.16 -7.54 1.33
CA LYS A 167 14.76 -6.23 1.07
C LYS A 167 14.29 -5.20 2.09
N THR A 168 12.97 -5.03 2.26
CA THR A 168 12.43 -4.00 3.16
C THR A 168 12.85 -4.24 4.60
N LEU A 169 12.81 -5.48 5.07
CA LEU A 169 13.26 -5.82 6.43
C LEU A 169 14.74 -5.51 6.64
N VAL A 170 15.62 -5.95 5.73
CA VAL A 170 17.06 -5.73 5.84
C VAL A 170 17.38 -4.23 5.75
N GLN A 171 16.72 -3.51 4.85
CA GLN A 171 16.93 -2.08 4.67
C GLN A 171 16.48 -1.26 5.88
N SER A 172 15.28 -1.52 6.41
CA SER A 172 14.80 -0.85 7.62
C SER A 172 15.69 -1.14 8.83
N LEU A 173 16.18 -2.37 8.97
CA LEU A 173 17.12 -2.72 10.03
C LEU A 173 18.47 -2.02 9.85
N ALA A 174 19.02 -1.98 8.63
CA ALA A 174 20.26 -1.26 8.33
C ALA A 174 20.14 0.21 8.74
N ILE A 175 19.06 0.89 8.33
CA ILE A 175 18.81 2.28 8.69
C ILE A 175 18.70 2.44 10.21
N ALA A 176 17.92 1.60 10.89
CA ALA A 176 17.77 1.70 12.35
C ALA A 176 19.12 1.56 13.08
N VAL A 177 19.98 0.64 12.65
CA VAL A 177 21.32 0.44 13.22
C VAL A 177 22.23 1.64 12.93
N MET A 178 22.17 2.19 11.70
CA MET A 178 22.99 3.35 11.31
C MET A 178 22.54 4.67 11.94
N VAL A 179 21.26 4.81 12.28
CA VAL A 179 20.75 6.00 12.99
C VAL A 179 21.13 5.94 14.47
N LEU A 180 21.23 4.77 15.08
CA LEU A 180 21.68 4.65 16.45
C LEU A 180 23.16 5.06 16.60
N PRO A 181 23.55 5.69 17.71
CA PRO A 181 24.93 6.10 17.96
C PRO A 181 25.76 4.90 18.45
N LEU A 182 25.85 3.85 17.63
CA LEU A 182 26.59 2.63 17.92
C LEU A 182 28.03 2.76 17.40
N SER A 183 28.96 2.07 18.05
CA SER A 183 30.37 2.08 17.70
C SER A 183 30.93 0.67 17.56
N GLY A 184 32.08 0.55 16.87
CA GLY A 184 32.81 -0.71 16.73
C GLY A 184 32.08 -1.72 15.85
N MET A 185 31.83 -2.93 16.36
CA MET A 185 31.26 -4.00 15.53
C MET A 185 29.84 -3.70 15.03
N PHE A 186 29.06 -2.94 15.80
CA PHE A 186 27.67 -2.64 15.48
C PHE A 186 27.53 -1.61 14.36
N GLU A 187 28.44 -0.63 14.32
CA GLU A 187 28.53 0.33 13.22
C GLU A 187 28.85 -0.38 11.90
N THR A 188 29.89 -1.23 11.92
CA THR A 188 30.25 -2.08 10.78
C THR A 188 29.09 -3.00 10.36
N ALA A 189 28.37 -3.57 11.32
CA ALA A 189 27.20 -4.40 11.03
C ALA A 189 26.09 -3.60 10.32
N GLY A 190 25.84 -2.35 10.74
CA GLY A 190 24.88 -1.46 10.07
C GLY A 190 25.24 -1.22 8.60
N LEU A 191 26.51 -0.91 8.33
CA LEU A 191 26.99 -0.71 6.96
C LEU A 191 26.94 -2.00 6.12
N LEU A 192 27.30 -3.15 6.70
CA LEU A 192 27.18 -4.45 6.02
C LEU A 192 25.72 -4.78 5.69
N LEU A 193 24.80 -4.56 6.63
CA LEU A 193 23.37 -4.71 6.39
C LEU A 193 22.89 -3.79 5.26
N MET A 194 23.42 -2.56 5.19
CA MET A 194 23.11 -1.62 4.11
C MET A 194 23.61 -2.14 2.76
N TYR A 195 24.81 -2.71 2.68
CA TYR A 195 25.30 -3.34 1.45
C TYR A 195 24.45 -4.55 1.03
N VAL A 196 24.00 -5.37 1.98
CA VAL A 196 23.05 -6.46 1.70
C VAL A 196 21.73 -5.87 1.19
N ALA A 197 21.23 -4.79 1.77
CA ALA A 197 20.03 -4.10 1.31
C ALA A 197 20.18 -3.57 -0.13
N VAL A 198 21.35 -3.03 -0.50
CA VAL A 198 21.66 -2.61 -1.87
C VAL A 198 21.66 -3.81 -2.82
N ALA A 199 22.33 -4.90 -2.48
CA ALA A 199 22.36 -6.11 -3.31
C ALA A 199 20.94 -6.65 -3.56
N LEU A 200 20.13 -6.78 -2.50
CA LEU A 200 18.72 -7.18 -2.61
C LEU A 200 17.91 -6.18 -3.44
N THR A 201 18.20 -4.88 -3.32
CA THR A 201 17.54 -3.82 -4.10
C THR A 201 17.79 -3.97 -5.59
N VAL A 202 19.05 -4.20 -5.98
CA VAL A 202 19.44 -4.38 -7.38
C VAL A 202 18.85 -5.67 -7.93
N ILE A 203 19.02 -6.80 -7.25
CA ILE A 203 18.50 -8.11 -7.69
C ILE A 203 16.99 -8.04 -7.92
N THR A 204 16.24 -7.57 -6.92
CA THR A 204 14.78 -7.46 -7.04
C THR A 204 14.32 -6.41 -8.04
N GLY A 205 15.15 -5.37 -8.29
CA GLY A 205 14.89 -4.38 -9.33
C GLY A 205 15.01 -4.98 -10.72
N LEU A 206 16.07 -5.74 -10.98
CA LEU A 206 16.29 -6.45 -12.25
C LEU A 206 15.18 -7.48 -12.51
N ASP A 207 14.82 -8.27 -11.50
CA ASP A 207 13.71 -9.23 -11.59
C ASP A 207 12.41 -8.56 -12.03
N TYR A 208 12.17 -7.34 -11.54
CA TYR A 208 10.97 -6.58 -11.88
C TYR A 208 11.00 -6.06 -13.33
N VAL A 209 12.16 -5.57 -13.78
CA VAL A 209 12.35 -5.13 -15.17
C VAL A 209 12.16 -6.29 -16.15
N VAL A 210 12.71 -7.47 -15.85
CA VAL A 210 12.53 -8.67 -16.67
C VAL A 210 11.05 -9.07 -16.75
N GLN A 211 10.34 -9.08 -15.63
CA GLN A 211 8.90 -9.39 -15.61
C GLN A 211 8.09 -8.37 -16.42
N ALA A 212 8.39 -7.09 -16.31
CA ALA A 212 7.73 -6.05 -17.08
C ALA A 212 8.02 -6.15 -18.58
N ALA A 213 9.25 -6.48 -18.97
CA ALA A 213 9.62 -6.71 -20.37
C ALA A 213 8.85 -7.91 -20.96
N ARG A 214 8.73 -9.01 -20.21
CA ARG A 214 7.94 -10.19 -20.64
C ARG A 214 6.46 -9.86 -20.83
N LEU A 215 5.87 -9.03 -19.99
CA LEU A 215 4.48 -8.56 -20.17
C LEU A 215 4.33 -7.59 -21.35
N ARG A 216 5.37 -6.83 -21.68
CA ARG A 216 5.36 -5.88 -22.81
C ARG A 216 5.53 -6.55 -24.16
N PHE A 217 6.34 -7.62 -24.23
CA PHE A 217 6.75 -8.29 -25.46
C PHE A 217 6.28 -9.75 -25.59
N GLY A 218 5.54 -10.27 -24.61
CA GLY A 218 4.93 -11.60 -24.68
C GLY A 218 3.86 -11.64 -25.78
N PRO A 219 3.74 -12.74 -26.54
CA PRO A 219 2.65 -12.92 -27.49
C PRO A 219 1.32 -12.73 -26.75
N GLY A 220 0.45 -11.84 -27.24
CA GLY A 220 -0.91 -11.73 -26.73
C GLY A 220 -1.55 -13.11 -26.77
N SER A 221 -2.06 -13.56 -25.62
CA SER A 221 -2.89 -14.77 -25.54
C SER A 221 -4.32 -14.42 -25.90
#